data_AF-A0A832DPV4-F1
#
_entry.id   AF-A0A832DPV4-F1
#
_cell.length_a   1.000
_cell.length_b   1.000
_cell.length_c   1.000
_cell.angle_alpha   90.00
_cell.angle_beta   90.00
_cell.angle_gamma   90.00
#
_symmetry.space_group_name_H-M   'P 1'
#
loop_
_entity.id
_entity.type
_entity.pdbx_description
1 polymer ?
#
loop_
_entity_poly.entity_id
_entity_poly.type
_entity_poly.pdbx_seq_one_letter_code
_entity_poly.pdbx_strand_id
1 'polypeptide(L)'
;MGGRAARPRHRQHVLRGRRQQGGPGRGRPRPLVLRLGGVHRPAGHRDRPRRRQAGRDPLRRHRPARLRRHAGPLGLLQVPPARRLRRRGRPHPGAVTADLFVKAARVVRPDGAVDCGLAIRDGKVVGVLAPGETVSARRTLDAGGRPVLPGLIDTHVHLGNGAQAFAADCASESRHAVTGGVTTLLPFVITRDSYLDALPGLQRAVSAGLVDMAFHAIVVRERQVDEIPRMAHEFGVRAFKTFMAYKGREISPSGIQGLGDDTIFAVFQKVAAIPGGIAIVHCENMELIELHQKPFVAAGRQDTAAWSDARPEFGELEAIRRMALFAEAAGVQLLVPHMGVGLGSEFLRQKAWGRGRVATETCPHYLAFDKDTDRGVQGKVNPPLRSRRHVEALWQRLTDGTIDVLGSDHCPFTRAVKGADLWSARAGITGGSAMILPVLLTEGVRRGRLSLSQVVALTSCNAARLFGLYPRKGALDVGSDADLVIVDPDREVKVDLAALNSVIDFSPYEGYVAHGWAATTVAGGEVVYHDGEVVATRPRGRYLPRTA
;
A
#
# COMPACT_ATOMS: atom_id res chain seq x y z
N MET A 1 -58.59 -35.46 -7.45
CA MET A 1 -58.87 -36.77 -8.11
C MET A 1 -57.57 -37.17 -8.81
N GLY A 2 -56.72 -38.07 -8.29
CA GLY A 2 -56.86 -39.52 -8.11
C GLY A 2 -56.24 -40.22 -9.33
N GLY A 3 -55.28 -41.17 -9.31
CA GLY A 3 -54.57 -41.94 -8.27
C GLY A 3 -53.14 -42.34 -8.76
N ARG A 4 -52.20 -42.75 -7.89
CA ARG A 4 -51.81 -44.13 -7.46
C ARG A 4 -51.38 -45.04 -8.64
N ALA A 5 -50.32 -45.86 -8.64
CA ALA A 5 -49.27 -46.32 -7.71
C ALA A 5 -48.16 -46.99 -8.58
N ALA A 6 -46.90 -47.19 -8.20
CA ALA A 6 -46.45 -48.32 -7.37
C ALA A 6 -44.91 -48.26 -7.10
N ARG A 7 -44.51 -48.81 -5.93
CA ARG A 7 -43.13 -49.07 -5.46
C ARG A 7 -42.66 -50.48 -5.83
N PRO A 8 -41.38 -50.82 -5.60
CA PRO A 8 -41.03 -51.74 -4.48
C PRO A 8 -39.80 -51.25 -3.66
N ARG A 9 -39.84 -51.18 -2.31
CA ARG A 9 -39.42 -52.18 -1.27
C ARG A 9 -37.98 -52.72 -1.44
N HIS A 10 -37.01 -52.18 -0.69
CA HIS A 10 -36.48 -52.63 0.63
C HIS A 10 -35.48 -53.81 0.58
N ARG A 11 -34.25 -53.57 1.08
CA ARG A 11 -33.63 -54.36 2.16
C ARG A 11 -32.46 -53.61 2.81
N GLN A 12 -32.62 -53.36 4.11
CA GLN A 12 -31.57 -52.99 5.07
C GLN A 12 -30.95 -54.28 5.62
N HIS A 13 -29.64 -54.26 5.93
CA HIS A 13 -29.08 -55.13 6.96
C HIS A 13 -28.36 -54.28 8.00
N VAL A 14 -28.93 -54.30 9.21
CA VAL A 14 -28.35 -53.84 10.47
C VAL A 14 -27.86 -55.10 11.19
N LEU A 15 -26.65 -55.07 11.75
CA LEU A 15 -26.27 -55.96 12.85
C LEU A 15 -25.75 -55.13 14.03
N ARG A 16 -26.49 -55.24 15.14
CA ARG A 16 -26.18 -54.73 16.47
C ARG A 16 -25.14 -55.64 17.15
N GLY A 17 -24.32 -55.05 18.01
CA GLY A 17 -23.32 -55.75 18.82
C GLY A 17 -23.86 -56.50 20.04
N ARG A 18 -22.91 -57.10 20.77
CA ARG A 18 -23.06 -57.55 22.17
C ARG A 18 -21.76 -57.29 22.95
N ARG A 19 -21.94 -56.82 24.19
CA ARG A 19 -20.95 -56.75 25.28
C ARG A 19 -20.89 -58.08 26.05
N GLN A 20 -19.73 -58.39 26.65
CA GLN A 20 -19.48 -58.75 28.07
C GLN A 20 -18.01 -59.21 28.21
N GLN A 21 -17.15 -58.49 28.97
CA GLN A 21 -16.72 -58.68 30.37
C GLN A 21 -15.70 -59.82 30.64
N GLY A 22 -14.56 -59.47 31.29
CA GLY A 22 -13.66 -60.37 32.04
C GLY A 22 -12.16 -60.19 31.77
N GLY A 23 -11.39 -59.55 32.68
CA GLY A 23 -9.90 -59.45 32.65
C GLY A 23 -9.20 -60.63 33.34
N PRO A 24 -7.97 -60.52 33.92
CA PRO A 24 -6.93 -59.49 33.80
C PRO A 24 -5.51 -60.05 33.46
N GLY A 25 -4.56 -59.20 33.05
CA GLY A 25 -3.15 -59.57 32.86
C GLY A 25 -2.20 -58.38 32.93
N ARG A 26 -1.32 -58.40 33.94
CA ARG A 26 -0.37 -57.33 34.33
C ARG A 26 0.85 -57.28 33.40
N GLY A 27 1.32 -56.09 33.06
CA GLY A 27 2.65 -55.87 32.46
C GLY A 27 3.01 -54.38 32.39
N ARG A 28 3.75 -53.87 33.38
CA ARG A 28 4.32 -52.51 33.40
C ARG A 28 5.63 -52.46 32.60
N PRO A 29 5.93 -51.38 31.86
CA PRO A 29 7.31 -50.98 31.60
C PRO A 29 7.75 -49.86 32.56
N ARG A 30 9.02 -49.94 32.96
CA ARG A 30 9.75 -49.04 33.88
C ARG A 30 10.01 -47.66 33.28
N PRO A 31 10.10 -46.58 34.09
CA PRO A 31 10.56 -45.27 33.62
C PRO A 31 12.10 -45.18 33.65
N LEU A 32 12.67 -44.61 32.58
CA LEU A 32 14.08 -44.27 32.47
C LEU A 32 14.33 -42.94 33.24
N VAL A 33 15.10 -43.03 34.32
CA VAL A 33 15.60 -41.88 35.09
C VAL A 33 17.01 -41.56 34.59
N LEU A 34 17.24 -40.36 34.08
CA LEU A 34 18.58 -39.83 33.81
C LEU A 34 18.85 -38.65 34.74
N ARG A 35 19.88 -38.85 35.58
CA ARG A 35 20.32 -38.00 36.68
C ARG A 35 20.94 -36.70 36.18
N LEU A 36 20.57 -35.60 36.84
CA LEU A 36 21.33 -34.35 36.87
C LEU A 36 22.51 -34.52 37.83
N GLY A 37 23.74 -34.39 37.32
CA GLY A 37 24.98 -34.36 38.10
C GLY A 37 25.40 -32.91 38.38
N GLY A 38 25.65 -32.61 39.65
CA GLY A 38 25.86 -31.27 40.16
C GLY A 38 27.30 -30.74 40.11
N VAL A 39 27.35 -29.51 40.60
CA VAL A 39 28.44 -28.55 40.80
C VAL A 39 29.61 -29.10 41.62
N HIS A 40 30.84 -28.71 41.25
CA HIS A 40 31.94 -28.54 42.22
C HIS A 40 32.82 -27.31 41.90
N ARG A 41 32.89 -26.40 42.87
CA ARG A 41 33.99 -25.44 43.12
C ARG A 41 34.98 -26.07 44.12
N PRO A 42 36.22 -25.56 44.17
CA PRO A 42 36.75 -24.93 45.39
C PRO A 42 37.42 -23.56 45.08
N ALA A 43 37.21 -22.44 45.81
CA ALA A 43 37.63 -22.09 47.19
C ALA A 43 39.16 -22.08 47.37
N GLY A 44 39.84 -20.92 47.36
CA GLY A 44 40.19 -20.04 48.51
C GLY A 44 41.62 -19.51 48.26
N HIS A 45 42.18 -18.40 48.76
CA HIS A 45 41.95 -17.51 49.91
C HIS A 45 42.73 -16.18 49.61
N ARG A 46 42.20 -14.97 49.93
CA ARG A 46 42.59 -14.06 51.06
C ARG A 46 44.07 -13.62 51.04
N ASP A 47 44.50 -12.36 51.26
CA ASP A 47 43.99 -11.22 52.03
C ASP A 47 44.66 -9.88 51.58
N ARG A 48 44.05 -8.75 51.96
CA ARG A 48 44.57 -7.35 51.93
C ARG A 48 45.62 -7.14 53.08
N PRO A 49 46.16 -5.93 53.48
CA PRO A 49 45.87 -4.53 53.07
C PRO A 49 47.03 -3.46 53.12
N ARG A 50 46.68 -2.23 52.67
CA ARG A 50 46.97 -0.87 53.24
C ARG A 50 48.29 -0.06 52.99
N ARG A 51 48.03 1.25 52.70
CA ARG A 51 48.73 2.54 53.02
C ARG A 51 49.93 2.97 52.13
N ARG A 52 49.85 4.08 51.38
CA ARG A 52 49.85 5.56 51.68
C ARG A 52 51.27 6.16 51.81
N GLN A 53 51.67 7.00 50.84
CA GLN A 53 52.22 8.38 50.93
C GLN A 53 52.93 8.71 49.59
N ALA A 54 52.46 9.66 48.77
CA ALA A 54 52.59 11.12 48.86
C ALA A 54 53.85 11.64 48.13
N GLY A 55 53.67 12.52 47.13
CA GLY A 55 54.72 13.44 46.69
C GLY A 55 54.71 13.88 45.22
N ARG A 56 54.22 15.11 45.00
CA ARG A 56 54.66 16.11 43.99
C ARG A 56 53.99 16.13 42.60
N ASP A 57 53.04 17.07 42.50
CA ASP A 57 52.73 17.91 41.33
C ASP A 57 53.99 18.76 40.97
N PRO A 58 54.22 19.17 39.70
CA PRO A 58 53.42 20.25 39.13
C PRO A 58 53.05 20.11 37.63
N LEU A 59 51.82 20.54 37.32
CA LEU A 59 51.45 21.42 36.19
C LEU A 59 51.93 21.03 34.78
N ARG A 60 51.01 20.51 33.97
CA ARG A 60 50.71 21.04 32.61
C ARG A 60 49.43 20.41 32.04
N ARG A 61 48.32 21.13 32.19
CA ARG A 61 47.06 20.88 31.48
C ARG A 61 47.17 21.43 30.07
N HIS A 62 47.22 20.57 29.07
CA HIS A 62 47.00 20.97 27.67
C HIS A 62 45.51 21.23 27.44
N ARG A 63 45.15 22.51 27.31
CA ARG A 63 43.89 22.97 26.74
C ARG A 63 43.92 22.76 25.22
N PRO A 64 42.82 22.33 24.58
CA PRO A 64 42.67 22.51 23.14
C PRO A 64 42.45 23.99 22.82
N ALA A 65 43.17 24.47 21.82
CA ALA A 65 43.26 25.87 21.44
C ALA A 65 41.91 26.42 20.93
N ARG A 66 41.53 27.58 21.49
CA ARG A 66 40.53 28.48 20.90
C ARG A 66 41.12 29.10 19.65
N LEU A 67 40.60 28.73 18.48
CA LEU A 67 40.78 29.51 17.27
C LEU A 67 39.82 30.71 17.32
N ARG A 68 40.44 31.89 17.41
CA ARG A 68 39.81 33.20 17.25
C ARG A 68 39.15 33.27 15.87
N ARG A 69 37.84 33.53 15.82
CA ARG A 69 37.18 34.00 14.60
C ARG A 69 37.66 35.42 14.35
N HIS A 70 38.60 35.58 13.43
CA HIS A 70 38.83 36.86 12.76
C HIS A 70 37.59 37.14 11.89
N ALA A 71 36.90 38.22 12.23
CA ALA A 71 35.96 38.88 11.35
C ALA A 71 36.78 39.63 10.29
N GLY A 72 36.60 39.22 9.03
CA GLY A 72 37.06 39.88 7.82
C GLY A 72 36.04 39.57 6.72
N PRO A 73 35.68 40.52 5.86
CA PRO A 73 34.42 40.49 5.13
C PRO A 73 34.49 39.48 3.98
N LEU A 74 33.70 38.42 4.05
CA LEU A 74 33.44 37.58 2.89
C LEU A 74 32.43 38.30 2.01
N GLY A 75 32.90 38.65 0.81
CA GLY A 75 32.16 39.37 -0.20
C GLY A 75 30.78 38.78 -0.44
N LEU A 76 29.79 39.66 -0.38
CA LEU A 76 28.48 39.48 -0.98
C LEU A 76 28.69 39.05 -2.43
N LEU A 77 28.43 37.77 -2.75
CA LEU A 77 28.06 37.41 -4.11
C LEU A 77 26.71 38.09 -4.36
N GLN A 78 26.78 39.26 -5.00
CA GLN A 78 25.63 39.97 -5.53
C GLN A 78 24.87 39.02 -6.46
N VAL A 79 23.66 38.65 -6.04
CA VAL A 79 22.65 38.14 -6.94
C VAL A 79 22.42 39.23 -8.01
N PRO A 80 22.54 38.94 -9.32
CA PRO A 80 22.33 39.97 -10.32
C PRO A 80 20.88 40.47 -10.20
N PRO A 81 20.63 41.78 -10.28
CA PRO A 81 19.27 42.30 -10.26
C PRO A 81 18.50 41.73 -11.44
N ALA A 82 17.24 41.34 -11.19
CA ALA A 82 16.30 40.90 -12.19
C ALA A 82 16.33 41.86 -13.40
N ARG A 83 16.88 41.39 -14.53
CA ARG A 83 16.81 42.13 -15.78
C ARG A 83 15.34 42.26 -16.15
N ARG A 84 14.81 43.49 -16.06
CA ARG A 84 13.55 43.88 -16.68
C ARG A 84 13.63 43.50 -18.17
N LEU A 85 12.94 42.43 -18.55
CA LEU A 85 12.64 42.11 -19.93
C LEU A 85 11.81 43.25 -20.50
N ARG A 86 12.43 44.02 -21.40
CA ARG A 86 11.78 45.06 -22.18
C ARG A 86 10.66 44.44 -23.00
N ARG A 87 9.44 44.97 -22.84
CA ARG A 87 8.32 44.83 -23.78
C ARG A 87 8.79 45.11 -25.22
N ARG A 88 8.75 44.11 -26.10
CA ARG A 88 8.60 44.30 -27.56
C ARG A 88 7.88 43.09 -28.17
N GLY A 89 6.84 43.38 -28.93
CA GLY A 89 6.14 42.45 -29.82
C GLY A 89 4.79 41.96 -29.29
N ARG A 90 3.69 42.58 -29.74
CA ARG A 90 2.36 41.96 -29.73
C ARG A 90 2.41 40.73 -30.65
N PRO A 91 1.94 39.53 -30.25
CA PRO A 91 1.54 38.51 -31.20
C PRO A 91 0.11 38.80 -31.67
N HIS A 92 -0.11 38.90 -32.98
CA HIS A 92 -1.44 38.76 -33.58
C HIS A 92 -1.86 37.27 -33.58
N PRO A 93 -3.16 36.96 -33.54
CA PRO A 93 -3.73 35.73 -33.02
C PRO A 93 -3.75 34.60 -34.06
N GLY A 94 -2.85 33.64 -33.91
CA GLY A 94 -3.26 32.24 -33.95
C GLY A 94 -3.41 31.79 -32.51
N ALA A 95 -4.48 32.22 -31.83
CA ALA A 95 -4.67 31.98 -30.40
C ALA A 95 -4.67 30.46 -30.16
N VAL A 96 -3.59 29.94 -29.59
CA VAL A 96 -3.55 28.53 -29.26
C VAL A 96 -4.49 28.34 -28.08
N THR A 97 -5.71 27.90 -28.36
CA THR A 97 -6.78 27.62 -27.40
C THR A 97 -6.38 26.41 -26.55
N ALA A 98 -6.52 26.49 -25.23
CA ALA A 98 -6.34 25.33 -24.35
C ALA A 98 -7.53 24.36 -24.50
N ASP A 99 -7.35 23.09 -24.15
CA ASP A 99 -8.46 22.12 -24.16
C ASP A 99 -9.33 22.29 -22.94
N LEU A 100 -8.67 22.40 -21.79
CA LEU A 100 -9.27 22.64 -20.50
C LEU A 100 -8.52 23.77 -19.80
N PHE A 101 -9.26 24.70 -19.20
CA PHE A 101 -8.72 25.67 -18.26
C PHE A 101 -9.39 25.46 -16.91
N VAL A 102 -8.60 25.13 -15.88
CA VAL A 102 -9.08 25.07 -14.49
C VAL A 102 -8.75 26.41 -13.84
N LYS A 103 -9.77 27.25 -13.62
CA LYS A 103 -9.62 28.58 -13.02
C LYS A 103 -9.87 28.54 -11.51
N ALA A 104 -9.33 29.54 -10.81
CA ALA A 104 -9.48 29.72 -9.36
C ALA A 104 -9.11 28.46 -8.56
N ALA A 105 -8.03 27.77 -8.97
CA ALA A 105 -7.55 26.58 -8.29
C ALA A 105 -6.63 26.95 -7.14
N ARG A 106 -6.79 26.29 -5.99
CA ARG A 106 -5.78 26.28 -4.93
C ARG A 106 -4.96 24.99 -5.05
N VAL A 107 -3.92 25.02 -5.87
CA VAL A 107 -3.09 23.84 -6.14
C VAL A 107 -2.26 23.50 -4.91
N VAL A 108 -2.47 22.30 -4.37
CA VAL A 108 -1.76 21.78 -3.20
C VAL A 108 -0.56 20.96 -3.64
N ARG A 109 0.59 21.25 -3.04
CA ARG A 109 1.88 20.60 -3.24
C ARG A 109 2.42 20.09 -1.90
N PRO A 110 3.42 19.20 -1.90
CA PRO A 110 4.05 18.73 -0.66
C PRO A 110 4.65 19.85 0.21
N ASP A 111 5.04 20.98 -0.40
CA ASP A 111 5.70 22.12 0.24
C ASP A 111 4.76 23.32 0.52
N GLY A 112 3.50 23.25 0.11
CA GLY A 112 2.52 24.30 0.38
C GLY A 112 1.36 24.31 -0.61
N ALA A 113 0.60 25.39 -0.64
CA ALA A 113 -0.48 25.60 -1.61
C ALA A 113 -0.28 26.92 -2.35
N VAL A 114 -0.67 26.95 -3.62
CA VAL A 114 -0.57 28.13 -4.50
C VAL A 114 -1.91 28.35 -5.20
N ASP A 115 -2.41 29.58 -5.13
CA ASP A 115 -3.59 29.97 -5.92
C ASP A 115 -3.15 30.27 -7.35
N CYS A 116 -3.78 29.63 -8.34
CA CYS A 116 -3.44 29.77 -9.75
C CYS A 116 -4.58 29.31 -10.68
N GLY A 117 -4.36 29.48 -11.99
CA GLY A 117 -5.11 28.77 -13.03
C GLY A 117 -4.23 27.73 -13.73
N LEU A 118 -4.81 26.62 -14.19
CA LEU A 118 -4.10 25.57 -14.93
C LEU A 118 -4.60 25.51 -16.37
N ALA A 119 -3.73 25.79 -17.33
CA ALA A 119 -4.00 25.60 -18.75
C ALA A 119 -3.55 24.21 -19.19
N ILE A 120 -4.44 23.46 -19.82
CA ILE A 120 -4.22 22.06 -20.23
C ILE A 120 -4.38 21.94 -21.75
N ARG A 121 -3.46 21.24 -22.38
CA ARG A 121 -3.53 20.88 -23.81
C ARG A 121 -2.94 19.50 -24.04
N ASP A 122 -3.58 18.71 -24.90
CA ASP A 122 -3.14 17.36 -25.28
C ASP A 122 -2.87 16.47 -24.06
N GLY A 123 -3.73 16.62 -23.04
CA GLY A 123 -3.67 15.88 -21.79
C GLY A 123 -2.51 16.25 -20.87
N LYS A 124 -1.85 17.39 -21.08
CA LYS A 124 -0.74 17.89 -20.25
C LYS A 124 -0.98 19.30 -19.73
N VAL A 125 -0.41 19.60 -18.58
CA VAL A 125 -0.33 20.98 -18.08
C VAL A 125 0.64 21.75 -18.95
N VAL A 126 0.17 22.81 -19.61
CA VAL A 126 0.99 23.68 -20.49
C VAL A 126 1.19 25.09 -19.92
N GLY A 127 0.46 25.44 -18.87
CA GLY A 127 0.63 26.72 -18.18
C GLY A 127 0.07 26.71 -16.76
N VAL A 128 0.77 27.40 -15.87
CA VAL A 128 0.32 27.77 -14.53
C VAL A 128 0.21 29.29 -14.51
N LEU A 129 -1.01 29.79 -14.45
CA LEU A 129 -1.36 31.20 -14.59
C LEU A 129 -1.53 31.85 -13.22
N ALA A 130 -1.15 33.13 -13.10
CA ALA A 130 -1.34 33.86 -11.85
C ALA A 130 -2.84 34.01 -11.53
N PRO A 131 -3.22 34.20 -10.24
CA PRO A 131 -4.61 34.47 -9.86
C PRO A 131 -5.23 35.59 -10.71
N GLY A 132 -6.40 35.33 -11.29
CA GLY A 132 -7.14 36.29 -12.12
C GLY A 132 -6.73 36.35 -13.59
N GLU A 133 -5.60 35.75 -13.99
CA GLU A 133 -5.26 35.59 -15.40
C GLU A 133 -6.18 34.55 -16.07
N THR A 134 -6.50 34.77 -17.35
CA THR A 134 -7.39 33.90 -18.13
C THR A 134 -6.74 33.47 -19.43
N VAL A 135 -7.17 32.33 -19.95
CA VAL A 135 -6.79 31.82 -21.27
C VAL A 135 -8.03 31.33 -21.98
N SER A 136 -8.08 31.49 -23.31
CA SER A 136 -9.13 30.87 -24.12
C SER A 136 -9.01 29.34 -24.05
N ALA A 137 -10.11 28.65 -23.75
CA ALA A 137 -10.15 27.20 -23.67
C ALA A 137 -11.46 26.63 -24.20
N ARG A 138 -11.42 25.40 -24.76
CA ARG A 138 -12.63 24.69 -25.21
C ARG A 138 -13.60 24.40 -24.06
N ARG A 139 -13.06 24.09 -22.89
CA ARG A 139 -13.80 23.97 -21.64
C ARG A 139 -13.12 24.77 -20.54
N THR A 140 -13.91 25.45 -19.72
CA THR A 140 -13.43 26.07 -18.48
C THR A 140 -14.11 25.39 -17.30
N LEU A 141 -13.32 25.05 -16.28
CA LEU A 141 -13.81 24.52 -15.03
C LEU A 141 -13.43 25.49 -13.90
N ASP A 142 -14.41 25.87 -13.09
CA ASP A 142 -14.20 26.71 -11.92
C ASP A 142 -13.94 25.87 -10.68
N ALA A 143 -12.73 25.94 -10.12
CA ALA A 143 -12.43 25.26 -8.86
C ALA A 143 -12.96 26.06 -7.65
N GLY A 144 -13.37 27.32 -7.79
CA GLY A 144 -13.99 28.10 -6.73
C GLY A 144 -13.11 28.33 -5.49
N GLY A 145 -11.78 28.33 -5.66
CA GLY A 145 -10.82 28.39 -4.56
C GLY A 145 -10.62 27.08 -3.80
N ARG A 146 -11.28 25.99 -4.24
CA ARG A 146 -11.16 24.67 -3.60
C ARG A 146 -9.75 24.08 -3.82
N PRO A 147 -9.31 23.19 -2.90
CA PRO A 147 -8.06 22.47 -3.06
C PRO A 147 -8.04 21.65 -4.36
N VAL A 148 -6.97 21.78 -5.13
CA VAL A 148 -6.69 20.98 -6.32
C VAL A 148 -5.41 20.19 -6.07
N LEU A 149 -5.53 18.87 -6.05
CA LEU A 149 -4.41 17.97 -5.79
C LEU A 149 -3.99 17.33 -7.12
N PRO A 150 -2.70 16.96 -7.30
CA PRO A 150 -2.35 15.97 -8.31
C PRO A 150 -3.23 14.74 -8.13
N GLY A 151 -3.68 14.15 -9.24
CA GLY A 151 -4.51 12.96 -9.22
C GLY A 151 -3.81 11.86 -8.43
N LEU A 152 -4.56 11.17 -7.57
CA LEU A 152 -3.98 10.19 -6.65
C LEU A 152 -3.47 8.97 -7.43
N ILE A 153 -2.42 8.36 -6.88
CA ILE A 153 -1.82 7.11 -7.34
C ILE A 153 -2.12 6.06 -6.29
N ASP A 154 -2.99 5.10 -6.62
CA ASP A 154 -3.20 3.94 -5.76
C ASP A 154 -2.10 2.91 -6.03
N THR A 155 -1.18 2.77 -5.07
CA THR A 155 0.01 1.93 -5.21
C THR A 155 -0.28 0.44 -5.09
N HIS A 156 -1.51 0.05 -4.69
CA HIS A 156 -1.85 -1.32 -4.34
C HIS A 156 -3.29 -1.67 -4.69
N VAL A 157 -3.49 -2.37 -5.81
CA VAL A 157 -4.80 -2.91 -6.21
C VAL A 157 -4.65 -4.29 -6.83
N HIS A 158 -5.68 -5.13 -6.71
CA HIS A 158 -5.69 -6.51 -7.19
C HIS A 158 -6.77 -6.73 -8.26
N LEU A 159 -6.42 -6.49 -9.52
CA LEU A 159 -7.32 -6.67 -10.66
C LEU A 159 -7.12 -8.03 -11.33
N GLY A 160 -8.18 -8.57 -11.94
CA GLY A 160 -8.20 -9.84 -12.69
C GLY A 160 -8.14 -11.09 -11.82
N ASN A 161 -8.21 -10.92 -10.50
CA ASN A 161 -8.00 -12.00 -9.54
C ASN A 161 -9.29 -12.45 -8.87
N GLY A 162 -10.41 -11.76 -9.10
CA GLY A 162 -11.63 -11.86 -8.30
C GLY A 162 -12.84 -12.32 -9.11
N ALA A 163 -13.81 -11.42 -9.25
CA ALA A 163 -15.08 -11.70 -9.89
C ALA A 163 -15.03 -11.69 -11.42
N GLN A 164 -14.04 -11.03 -12.03
CA GLN A 164 -13.98 -10.82 -13.47
C GLN A 164 -12.55 -10.97 -14.02
N ALA A 165 -12.46 -11.01 -15.34
CA ALA A 165 -11.18 -10.99 -16.06
C ALA A 165 -10.51 -9.61 -15.93
N PHE A 166 -9.18 -9.58 -16.06
CA PHE A 166 -8.38 -8.35 -15.88
C PHE A 166 -8.86 -7.16 -16.71
N ALA A 167 -9.25 -7.37 -17.98
CA ALA A 167 -9.75 -6.28 -18.83
C ALA A 167 -11.09 -5.70 -18.36
N ALA A 168 -11.98 -6.55 -17.83
CA ALA A 168 -13.26 -6.12 -17.27
C ALA A 168 -13.03 -5.33 -15.97
N ASP A 169 -12.15 -5.81 -15.10
CA ASP A 169 -11.72 -5.10 -13.89
C ASP A 169 -11.02 -3.76 -14.23
N CYS A 170 -10.24 -3.69 -15.31
CA CYS A 170 -9.70 -2.40 -15.77
C CYS A 170 -10.81 -1.41 -16.10
N ALA A 171 -11.90 -1.87 -16.73
CA ALA A 171 -13.05 -1.04 -17.08
C ALA A 171 -13.87 -0.61 -15.85
N SER A 172 -14.23 -1.54 -14.96
CA SER A 172 -15.04 -1.22 -13.78
C SER A 172 -14.24 -0.50 -12.70
N GLU A 173 -13.06 -1.00 -12.33
CA GLU A 173 -12.33 -0.50 -11.17
C GLU A 173 -11.59 0.81 -11.43
N SER A 174 -11.40 1.18 -12.71
CA SER A 174 -11.00 2.55 -13.05
C SER A 174 -12.12 3.56 -12.85
N ARG A 175 -13.40 3.17 -13.00
CA ARG A 175 -14.56 4.01 -12.66
C ARG A 175 -14.65 4.19 -11.15
N HIS A 176 -14.46 3.09 -10.41
CA HIS A 176 -14.33 3.13 -8.95
C HIS A 176 -13.22 4.07 -8.47
N ALA A 177 -12.02 3.98 -9.08
CA ALA A 177 -10.89 4.82 -8.74
C ALA A 177 -11.18 6.33 -8.89
N VAL A 178 -11.76 6.75 -10.01
CA VAL A 178 -12.00 8.17 -10.27
C VAL A 178 -13.07 8.77 -9.35
N THR A 179 -14.00 7.96 -8.82
CA THR A 179 -14.99 8.38 -7.81
C THR A 179 -14.32 8.93 -6.55
N GLY A 180 -13.14 8.42 -6.18
CA GLY A 180 -12.34 8.90 -5.04
C GLY A 180 -11.16 9.82 -5.40
N GLY A 181 -11.04 10.25 -6.66
CA GLY A 181 -9.94 11.12 -7.10
C GLY A 181 -8.65 10.39 -7.52
N VAL A 182 -8.68 9.06 -7.66
CA VAL A 182 -7.54 8.27 -8.13
C VAL A 182 -7.50 8.28 -9.66
N THR A 183 -6.33 8.57 -10.22
CA THR A 183 -6.11 8.75 -11.68
C THR A 183 -5.04 7.81 -12.24
N THR A 184 -4.34 7.09 -11.36
CA THR A 184 -3.36 6.07 -11.72
C THR A 184 -3.47 4.89 -10.77
N LEU A 185 -3.55 3.67 -11.31
CA LEU A 185 -3.59 2.42 -10.54
C LEU A 185 -2.31 1.62 -10.74
N LEU A 186 -1.76 1.06 -9.67
CA LEU A 186 -0.62 0.15 -9.75
C LEU A 186 -1.05 -1.28 -9.39
N PRO A 187 -1.67 -2.02 -10.32
CA PRO A 187 -2.16 -3.35 -10.02
C PRO A 187 -1.01 -4.35 -9.82
N PHE A 188 -1.19 -5.23 -8.84
CA PHE A 188 -0.41 -6.45 -8.71
C PHE A 188 -0.96 -7.49 -9.68
N VAL A 189 -0.28 -7.65 -10.82
CA VAL A 189 -0.61 -8.67 -11.80
C VAL A 189 -0.02 -10.01 -11.37
N ILE A 190 -0.78 -11.07 -11.59
CA ILE A 190 -0.37 -12.45 -11.29
C ILE A 190 -0.64 -13.33 -12.50
N THR A 191 0.31 -14.21 -12.81
CA THR A 191 0.11 -15.35 -13.70
C THR A 191 0.81 -16.57 -13.11
N ARG A 192 0.27 -17.76 -13.39
CA ARG A 192 0.96 -19.03 -13.11
C ARG A 192 1.95 -19.39 -14.21
N ASP A 193 1.80 -18.74 -15.37
CA ASP A 193 2.59 -18.93 -16.58
C ASP A 193 3.78 -17.98 -16.67
N SER A 194 4.42 -17.94 -17.83
CA SER A 194 5.47 -16.98 -18.14
C SER A 194 4.87 -15.58 -18.20
N TYR A 195 5.52 -14.63 -17.53
CA TYR A 195 5.14 -13.22 -17.62
C TYR A 195 5.43 -12.65 -19.00
N LEU A 196 6.42 -13.19 -19.70
CA LEU A 196 6.80 -12.73 -21.04
C LEU A 196 5.65 -12.95 -22.04
N ASP A 197 4.84 -13.99 -21.82
CA ASP A 197 3.66 -14.28 -22.64
C ASP A 197 2.43 -13.49 -22.16
N ALA A 198 2.28 -13.32 -20.85
CA ALA A 198 1.09 -12.69 -20.26
C ALA A 198 1.09 -11.15 -20.34
N LEU A 199 2.24 -10.50 -20.12
CA LEU A 199 2.36 -9.05 -20.03
C LEU A 199 1.83 -8.29 -21.26
N PRO A 200 2.10 -8.70 -22.52
CA PRO A 200 1.52 -8.04 -23.69
C PRO A 200 0.00 -7.95 -23.65
N GLY A 201 -0.68 -9.02 -23.22
CA GLY A 201 -2.14 -9.05 -23.10
C GLY A 201 -2.65 -8.14 -21.99
N LEU A 202 -2.00 -8.19 -20.83
CA LEU A 202 -2.34 -7.34 -19.68
C LEU A 202 -2.14 -5.85 -20.01
N GLN A 203 -1.04 -5.48 -20.68
CA GLN A 203 -0.77 -4.09 -21.08
C GLN A 203 -1.85 -3.55 -22.02
N ARG A 204 -2.29 -4.36 -23.01
CA ARG A 204 -3.39 -3.98 -23.92
C ARG A 204 -4.70 -3.80 -23.16
N ALA A 205 -5.00 -4.65 -22.18
CA ALA A 205 -6.24 -4.59 -21.41
C ALA A 205 -6.43 -3.28 -20.64
N VAL A 206 -5.36 -2.55 -20.31
CA VAL A 206 -5.43 -1.24 -19.64
C VAL A 206 -6.27 -0.23 -20.43
N SER A 207 -6.30 -0.33 -21.77
CA SER A 207 -7.07 0.57 -22.62
C SER A 207 -8.58 0.41 -22.49
N ALA A 208 -9.07 -0.58 -21.74
CA ALA A 208 -10.49 -0.71 -21.39
C ALA A 208 -10.93 0.26 -20.27
N GLY A 209 -9.98 0.83 -19.51
CA GLY A 209 -10.26 1.68 -18.36
C GLY A 209 -10.19 3.19 -18.61
N LEU A 210 -10.44 3.97 -17.56
CA LEU A 210 -10.40 5.43 -17.53
C LEU A 210 -9.08 6.03 -17.03
N VAL A 211 -8.27 5.22 -16.35
CA VAL A 211 -7.06 5.68 -15.64
C VAL A 211 -5.81 5.00 -16.21
N ASP A 212 -4.66 5.65 -16.06
CA ASP A 212 -3.39 5.04 -16.45
C ASP A 212 -2.98 3.96 -15.44
N MET A 213 -2.21 2.96 -15.88
CA MET A 213 -1.76 1.87 -15.01
C MET A 213 -0.31 1.48 -15.19
N ALA A 214 0.37 1.11 -14.10
CA ALA A 214 1.72 0.53 -14.12
C ALA A 214 1.73 -0.75 -13.27
N PHE A 215 2.37 -1.82 -13.73
CA PHE A 215 2.19 -3.14 -13.10
C PHE A 215 3.27 -3.49 -12.11
N HIS A 216 2.88 -4.04 -10.96
CA HIS A 216 3.75 -4.84 -10.11
C HIS A 216 3.56 -6.32 -10.44
N ALA A 217 4.64 -7.09 -10.64
CA ALA A 217 4.53 -8.51 -10.96
C ALA A 217 4.63 -9.38 -9.70
N ILE A 218 3.65 -10.26 -9.47
CA ILE A 218 3.68 -11.24 -8.38
C ILE A 218 4.52 -12.46 -8.78
N VAL A 219 5.65 -12.68 -8.13
CA VAL A 219 6.51 -13.84 -8.34
C VAL A 219 6.06 -14.96 -7.39
N VAL A 220 5.58 -16.07 -7.96
CA VAL A 220 5.04 -17.23 -7.21
C VAL A 220 5.72 -18.55 -7.56
N ARG A 221 6.62 -18.55 -8.55
CA ARG A 221 7.37 -19.74 -8.97
C ARG A 221 8.83 -19.39 -9.26
N GLU A 222 9.73 -20.32 -9.00
CA GLU A 222 11.17 -20.17 -9.25
C GLU A 222 11.48 -19.74 -10.69
N ARG A 223 10.82 -20.34 -11.70
CA ARG A 223 11.03 -19.96 -13.11
C ARG A 223 10.79 -18.47 -13.40
N GLN A 224 9.89 -17.83 -12.66
CA GLN A 224 9.55 -16.41 -12.86
C GLN A 224 10.65 -15.50 -12.29
N VAL A 225 11.48 -16.00 -11.37
CA VAL A 225 12.65 -15.27 -10.84
C VAL A 225 13.64 -14.97 -11.97
N ASP A 226 13.82 -15.89 -12.90
CA ASP A 226 14.71 -15.70 -14.06
C ASP A 226 14.11 -14.80 -15.15
N GLU A 227 12.80 -14.60 -15.15
CA GLU A 227 12.12 -13.67 -16.07
C GLU A 227 12.24 -12.20 -15.62
N ILE A 228 12.60 -11.93 -14.36
CA ILE A 228 12.65 -10.58 -13.76
C ILE A 228 13.44 -9.57 -14.61
N PRO A 229 14.67 -9.84 -15.08
CA PRO A 229 15.40 -8.90 -15.92
C PRO A 229 14.63 -8.58 -17.21
N ARG A 230 14.09 -9.60 -17.89
CA ARG A 230 13.34 -9.43 -19.14
C ARG A 230 12.03 -8.67 -18.91
N MET A 231 11.31 -8.94 -17.82
CA MET A 231 10.14 -8.16 -17.40
C MET A 231 10.47 -6.66 -17.27
N ALA A 232 11.63 -6.32 -16.72
CA ALA A 232 12.06 -4.94 -16.55
C ALA A 232 12.52 -4.27 -17.85
N HIS A 233 13.28 -4.98 -18.68
CA HIS A 233 13.84 -4.44 -19.92
C HIS A 233 12.83 -4.36 -21.06
N GLU A 234 12.00 -5.40 -21.25
CA GLU A 234 11.08 -5.50 -22.38
C GLU A 234 9.72 -4.84 -22.08
N PHE A 235 9.28 -4.87 -20.82
CA PHE A 235 7.93 -4.43 -20.44
C PHE A 235 7.89 -3.25 -19.47
N GLY A 236 9.02 -2.82 -18.91
CA GLY A 236 9.06 -1.69 -17.98
C GLY A 236 8.46 -2.00 -16.60
N VAL A 237 8.38 -3.29 -16.21
CA VAL A 237 8.00 -3.69 -14.85
C VAL A 237 9.19 -3.47 -13.92
N ARG A 238 9.02 -2.69 -12.85
CA ARG A 238 10.11 -2.34 -11.93
C ARG A 238 9.90 -2.80 -10.50
N ALA A 239 8.72 -3.29 -10.17
CA ALA A 239 8.42 -3.75 -8.83
C ALA A 239 7.87 -5.18 -8.84
N PHE A 240 8.42 -6.01 -7.95
CA PHE A 240 8.22 -7.45 -7.95
C PHE A 240 7.80 -7.89 -6.55
N LYS A 241 6.63 -8.54 -6.46
CA LYS A 241 5.99 -8.92 -5.21
C LYS A 241 6.20 -10.38 -4.89
N THR A 242 6.58 -10.68 -3.66
CA THR A 242 6.58 -12.04 -3.10
C THR A 242 5.78 -12.09 -1.80
N PHE A 243 5.53 -13.30 -1.32
CA PHE A 243 4.76 -13.57 -0.12
C PHE A 243 5.53 -14.50 0.80
N MET A 244 5.54 -14.21 2.09
CA MET A 244 5.99 -15.15 3.12
C MET A 244 4.85 -16.05 3.62
N ALA A 245 3.63 -15.49 3.65
CA ALA A 245 2.39 -16.19 3.97
C ALA A 245 1.81 -16.96 2.77
N TYR A 246 0.60 -17.51 2.91
CA TYR A 246 -0.10 -18.28 1.86
C TYR A 246 0.60 -19.61 1.51
N LYS A 247 1.00 -20.37 2.54
CA LYS A 247 1.50 -21.75 2.38
C LYS A 247 0.45 -22.74 2.88
N GLY A 248 0.61 -24.01 2.49
CA GLY A 248 -0.27 -25.09 2.94
C GLY A 248 -1.74 -24.82 2.59
N ARG A 249 -2.60 -24.76 3.62
CA ARG A 249 -4.06 -24.62 3.45
C ARG A 249 -4.50 -23.21 3.04
N GLU A 250 -3.64 -22.20 3.18
CA GLU A 250 -3.94 -20.82 2.78
C GLU A 250 -3.48 -20.46 1.36
N ILE A 251 -2.96 -21.42 0.58
CA ILE A 251 -2.65 -21.17 -0.83
C ILE A 251 -3.92 -20.70 -1.53
N SER A 252 -3.85 -19.53 -2.16
CA SER A 252 -5.01 -18.91 -2.79
C SER A 252 -5.44 -19.69 -4.02
N PRO A 253 -6.76 -19.86 -4.27
CA PRO A 253 -7.26 -20.37 -5.54
C PRO A 253 -6.75 -19.57 -6.76
N SER A 254 -6.43 -18.29 -6.58
CA SER A 254 -5.85 -17.43 -7.63
C SER A 254 -4.36 -17.70 -7.91
N GLY A 255 -3.73 -18.62 -7.18
CA GLY A 255 -2.32 -19.02 -7.38
C GLY A 255 -1.30 -18.25 -6.56
N ILE A 256 -1.74 -17.39 -5.62
CA ILE A 256 -0.83 -16.80 -4.63
C ILE A 256 -0.31 -17.91 -3.72
N GLN A 257 1.02 -18.00 -3.64
CA GLN A 257 1.74 -18.98 -2.86
C GLN A 257 2.96 -18.33 -2.19
N GLY A 258 3.16 -18.66 -0.92
CA GLY A 258 4.34 -18.24 -0.18
C GLY A 258 5.62 -18.90 -0.67
N LEU A 259 6.70 -18.13 -0.70
CA LEU A 259 8.03 -18.59 -1.09
C LEU A 259 8.92 -18.84 0.14
N GLY A 260 9.97 -19.63 -0.06
CA GLY A 260 11.04 -19.80 0.92
C GLY A 260 11.96 -18.58 0.96
N ASP A 261 12.69 -18.44 2.06
CA ASP A 261 13.65 -17.36 2.28
C ASP A 261 14.74 -17.32 1.19
N ASP A 262 15.19 -18.49 0.76
CA ASP A 262 16.14 -18.70 -0.33
C ASP A 262 15.63 -18.11 -1.66
N THR A 263 14.38 -18.41 -2.04
CA THR A 263 13.78 -17.93 -3.28
C THR A 263 13.49 -16.43 -3.21
N ILE A 264 13.03 -15.93 -2.07
CA ILE A 264 12.82 -14.48 -1.87
C ILE A 264 14.15 -13.74 -1.98
N PHE A 265 15.23 -14.28 -1.39
CA PHE A 265 16.55 -13.67 -1.50
C PHE A 265 17.07 -13.68 -2.95
N ALA A 266 16.83 -14.75 -3.71
CA ALA A 266 17.14 -14.80 -5.14
C ALA A 266 16.38 -13.72 -5.94
N VAL A 267 15.09 -13.49 -5.63
CA VAL A 267 14.32 -12.35 -6.19
C VAL A 267 15.01 -11.03 -5.84
N PHE A 268 15.41 -10.82 -4.59
CA PHE A 268 16.07 -9.58 -4.17
C PHE A 268 17.37 -9.34 -4.97
N GLN A 269 18.18 -10.37 -5.18
CA GLN A 269 19.40 -10.27 -5.98
C GLN A 269 19.12 -9.87 -7.44
N LYS A 270 18.10 -10.46 -8.09
CA LYS A 270 17.73 -10.09 -9.46
C LYS A 270 17.19 -8.66 -9.54
N VAL A 271 16.39 -8.25 -8.56
CA VAL A 271 15.80 -6.91 -8.52
C VAL A 271 16.83 -5.82 -8.20
N ALA A 272 17.81 -6.10 -7.34
CA ALA A 272 18.91 -5.18 -7.05
C ALA A 272 19.73 -4.78 -8.29
N ALA A 273 19.79 -5.66 -9.29
CA ALA A 273 20.48 -5.40 -10.56
C ALA A 273 19.68 -4.50 -11.52
N ILE A 274 18.42 -4.20 -11.22
CA ILE A 274 17.54 -3.38 -12.06
C ILE A 274 17.55 -1.94 -11.54
N PRO A 275 17.96 -0.94 -12.35
CA PRO A 275 17.82 0.46 -11.98
C PRO A 275 16.35 0.81 -11.66
N GLY A 276 16.11 1.40 -10.50
CA GLY A 276 14.76 1.67 -9.98
C GLY A 276 13.97 0.41 -9.59
N GLY A 277 14.62 -0.75 -9.48
CA GLY A 277 14.01 -2.01 -9.08
C GLY A 277 13.56 -2.00 -7.61
N ILE A 278 12.35 -2.50 -7.35
CA ILE A 278 11.74 -2.56 -6.02
C ILE A 278 11.30 -4.00 -5.73
N ALA A 279 11.79 -4.56 -4.64
CA ALA A 279 11.24 -5.78 -4.09
C ALA A 279 10.09 -5.42 -3.14
N ILE A 280 8.94 -6.07 -3.30
CA ILE A 280 7.76 -5.88 -2.45
C ILE A 280 7.52 -7.21 -1.74
N VAL A 281 7.33 -7.23 -0.41
CA VAL A 281 7.08 -8.49 0.31
C VAL A 281 5.88 -8.38 1.23
N HIS A 282 4.91 -9.27 1.08
CA HIS A 282 3.89 -9.47 2.11
C HIS A 282 4.51 -10.18 3.31
N CYS A 283 4.66 -9.43 4.41
CA CYS A 283 5.40 -9.84 5.60
C CYS A 283 4.49 -10.40 6.69
N GLU A 284 4.17 -11.69 6.61
CA GLU A 284 3.50 -12.44 7.68
C GLU A 284 4.16 -13.83 7.80
N ASN A 285 4.40 -14.28 9.03
CA ASN A 285 5.00 -15.59 9.30
C ASN A 285 3.92 -16.68 9.34
N MET A 286 3.84 -17.51 8.29
CA MET A 286 2.78 -18.50 8.13
C MET A 286 2.81 -19.57 9.23
N GLU A 287 3.99 -20.02 9.63
CA GLU A 287 4.15 -21.07 10.62
C GLU A 287 3.62 -20.63 12.00
N LEU A 288 3.81 -19.36 12.35
CA LEU A 288 3.21 -18.75 13.54
C LEU A 288 1.70 -18.60 13.39
N ILE A 289 1.21 -18.22 12.22
CA ILE A 289 -0.23 -18.10 11.94
C ILE A 289 -0.92 -19.46 12.12
N GLU A 290 -0.39 -20.53 11.53
CA GLU A 290 -0.97 -21.88 11.66
C GLU A 290 -1.02 -22.36 13.11
N LEU A 291 -0.01 -22.01 13.92
CA LEU A 291 -0.01 -22.31 15.35
C LEU A 291 -1.14 -21.58 16.08
N HIS A 292 -1.30 -20.29 15.83
CA HIS A 292 -2.25 -19.43 16.56
C HIS A 292 -3.70 -19.61 16.07
N GLN A 293 -3.92 -19.99 14.82
CA GLN A 293 -5.27 -20.24 14.28
C GLN A 293 -6.01 -21.40 14.97
N LYS A 294 -5.29 -22.48 15.33
CA LYS A 294 -5.88 -23.72 15.88
C LYS A 294 -6.89 -23.52 17.01
N PRO A 295 -6.57 -22.80 18.11
CA PRO A 295 -7.50 -22.59 19.21
C PRO A 295 -8.76 -21.80 18.80
N PHE A 296 -8.66 -20.81 17.90
CA PHE A 296 -9.82 -20.03 17.46
C PHE A 296 -10.77 -20.84 16.58
N VAL A 297 -10.21 -21.66 15.67
CA VAL A 297 -10.98 -22.60 14.86
C VAL A 297 -11.66 -23.65 15.75
N ALA A 298 -10.93 -24.24 16.71
CA ALA A 298 -11.47 -25.22 17.64
C ALA A 298 -12.58 -24.65 18.54
N ALA A 299 -12.49 -23.36 18.88
CA ALA A 299 -13.51 -22.63 19.62
C ALA A 299 -14.70 -22.18 18.75
N GLY A 300 -14.71 -22.46 17.45
CA GLY A 300 -15.79 -22.09 16.53
C GLY A 300 -15.96 -20.58 16.33
N ARG A 301 -14.91 -19.78 16.58
CA ARG A 301 -14.97 -18.32 16.46
C ARG A 301 -15.08 -17.91 14.98
N GLN A 302 -15.85 -16.85 14.69
CA GLN A 302 -16.17 -16.39 13.32
C GLN A 302 -16.14 -14.85 13.19
N ASP A 303 -15.62 -14.15 14.20
CA ASP A 303 -15.57 -12.69 14.28
C ASP A 303 -14.21 -12.11 13.86
N THR A 304 -14.19 -10.80 13.55
CA THR A 304 -12.98 -10.07 13.12
C THR A 304 -11.83 -10.19 14.13
N ALA A 305 -12.11 -10.14 15.44
CA ALA A 305 -11.07 -10.21 16.46
C ALA A 305 -10.36 -11.57 16.45
N ALA A 306 -11.11 -12.67 16.26
CA ALA A 306 -10.53 -14.00 16.11
C ALA A 306 -9.61 -14.12 14.88
N TRP A 307 -9.97 -13.52 13.74
CA TRP A 307 -9.08 -13.49 12.56
C TRP A 307 -7.77 -12.75 12.85
N SER A 308 -7.86 -11.64 13.59
CA SER A 308 -6.70 -10.82 13.95
C SER A 308 -5.79 -11.50 14.96
N ASP A 309 -6.35 -12.07 16.03
CA ASP A 309 -5.59 -12.69 17.11
C ASP A 309 -4.96 -14.03 16.66
N ALA A 310 -5.53 -14.67 15.65
CA ALA A 310 -4.94 -15.83 14.98
C ALA A 310 -3.70 -15.51 14.14
N ARG A 311 -3.43 -14.23 13.87
CA ARG A 311 -2.31 -13.72 13.08
C ARG A 311 -1.51 -12.73 13.91
N PRO A 312 -0.76 -13.18 14.92
CA PRO A 312 -0.28 -12.31 15.99
C PRO A 312 0.63 -11.18 15.49
N GLU A 313 0.59 -10.02 16.16
CA GLU A 313 1.33 -8.80 15.77
C GLU A 313 2.84 -9.03 15.59
N PHE A 314 3.44 -9.88 16.44
CA PHE A 314 4.87 -10.17 16.37
C PHE A 314 5.25 -11.01 15.14
N GLY A 315 4.31 -11.76 14.55
CA GLY A 315 4.54 -12.53 13.32
C GLY A 315 4.68 -11.63 12.09
N GLU A 316 3.96 -10.51 12.04
CA GLU A 316 4.14 -9.46 11.03
C GLU A 316 5.46 -8.71 11.28
N LEU A 317 5.73 -8.30 12.53
CA LEU A 317 6.95 -7.57 12.88
C LEU A 317 8.26 -8.35 12.64
N GLU A 318 8.27 -9.65 12.97
CA GLU A 318 9.42 -10.53 12.72
C GLU A 318 9.70 -10.61 11.22
N ALA A 319 8.66 -10.88 10.42
CA ALA A 319 8.78 -10.98 8.97
C ALA A 319 9.32 -9.67 8.36
N ILE A 320 8.81 -8.51 8.79
CA ILE A 320 9.30 -7.20 8.31
C ILE A 320 10.80 -7.04 8.64
N ARG A 321 11.23 -7.36 9.87
CA ARG A 321 12.65 -7.23 10.27
C ARG A 321 13.55 -8.16 9.48
N ARG A 322 13.13 -9.42 9.26
CA ARG A 322 13.87 -10.39 8.47
C ARG A 322 14.01 -9.94 7.01
N MET A 323 12.95 -9.43 6.39
CA MET A 323 13.01 -8.92 5.02
C MET A 323 13.84 -7.63 4.90
N ALA A 324 13.81 -6.76 5.90
CA ALA A 324 14.68 -5.57 5.93
C ALA A 324 16.17 -5.99 5.95
N LEU A 325 16.53 -6.99 6.76
CA LEU A 325 17.89 -7.53 6.78
C LEU A 325 18.30 -8.15 5.43
N PHE A 326 17.40 -8.90 4.80
CA PHE A 326 17.67 -9.48 3.48
C PHE A 326 17.84 -8.39 2.42
N ALA A 327 17.05 -7.33 2.49
CA ALA A 327 17.13 -6.22 1.56
C ALA A 327 18.46 -5.46 1.67
N GLU A 328 18.93 -5.23 2.91
CA GLU A 328 20.25 -4.67 3.18
C GLU A 328 21.36 -5.57 2.63
N ALA A 329 21.30 -6.88 2.89
CA ALA A 329 22.29 -7.84 2.40
C ALA A 329 22.34 -7.92 0.86
N ALA A 330 21.19 -7.82 0.19
CA ALA A 330 21.11 -7.85 -1.27
C ALA A 330 21.35 -6.49 -1.94
N GLY A 331 21.28 -5.38 -1.19
CA GLY A 331 21.39 -4.03 -1.74
C GLY A 331 20.16 -3.56 -2.52
N VAL A 332 18.97 -4.11 -2.25
CA VAL A 332 17.73 -3.81 -2.97
C VAL A 332 16.87 -2.76 -2.26
N GLN A 333 16.10 -1.97 -3.01
CA GLN A 333 15.01 -1.18 -2.45
C GLN A 333 13.86 -2.12 -2.08
N LEU A 334 13.55 -2.21 -0.79
CA LEU A 334 12.38 -2.94 -0.28
C LEU A 334 11.20 -1.98 -0.15
N LEU A 335 10.00 -2.47 -0.46
CA LEU A 335 8.73 -1.89 -0.03
C LEU A 335 8.02 -2.91 0.87
N VAL A 336 7.70 -2.50 2.09
CA VAL A 336 6.80 -3.21 2.99
C VAL A 336 5.37 -2.70 2.72
N PRO A 337 4.53 -3.47 2.01
CA PRO A 337 3.19 -3.06 1.63
C PRO A 337 2.21 -3.20 2.81
N HIS A 338 1.02 -2.58 2.68
CA HIS A 338 -0.17 -2.83 3.51
C HIS A 338 0.11 -3.09 5.01
N MET A 339 0.96 -2.27 5.64
CA MET A 339 1.32 -2.42 7.05
C MET A 339 0.10 -2.23 7.95
N GLY A 340 -0.28 -3.27 8.69
CA GLY A 340 -1.33 -3.22 9.70
C GLY A 340 -0.78 -2.95 11.11
N VAL A 341 0.46 -3.38 11.39
CA VAL A 341 1.13 -3.11 12.68
C VAL A 341 1.76 -1.72 12.73
N GLY A 342 1.09 -0.78 13.40
CA GLY A 342 1.66 0.54 13.66
C GLY A 342 2.84 0.55 14.64
N LEU A 343 2.76 -0.21 15.73
CA LEU A 343 3.79 -0.25 16.77
C LEU A 343 4.93 -1.20 16.43
N GLY A 344 6.13 -0.85 16.92
CA GLY A 344 7.33 -1.62 16.66
C GLY A 344 7.87 -1.39 15.25
N SER A 345 7.21 -0.58 14.42
CA SER A 345 7.66 -0.16 13.09
C SER A 345 8.69 0.97 13.16
N GLU A 346 9.00 1.50 14.35
CA GLU A 346 9.94 2.58 14.56
C GLU A 346 11.37 2.26 14.08
N PHE A 347 11.76 0.98 14.05
CA PHE A 347 13.04 0.59 13.46
C PHE A 347 13.08 0.89 11.96
N LEU A 348 11.93 0.93 11.28
CA LEU A 348 11.85 1.37 9.90
C LEU A 348 12.16 2.85 9.76
N ARG A 349 12.27 3.66 10.83
CA ARG A 349 12.88 5.00 10.73
C ARG A 349 14.39 4.97 10.59
N GLN A 350 15.02 3.87 10.96
CA GLN A 350 16.46 3.67 10.81
C GLN A 350 16.83 3.41 9.33
N LYS A 351 16.03 3.87 8.34
CA LYS A 351 16.24 3.76 6.86
C LYS A 351 17.61 4.25 6.36
N ALA A 352 18.40 4.84 7.24
CA ALA A 352 19.71 5.43 6.97
C ALA A 352 20.91 4.51 7.31
N TRP A 353 20.69 3.33 7.88
CA TRP A 353 21.78 2.37 8.12
C TRP A 353 21.95 1.46 6.90
N GLY A 354 22.98 1.74 6.09
CA GLY A 354 23.47 0.79 5.09
C GLY A 354 22.77 0.81 3.72
N ARG A 355 23.40 0.14 2.75
CA ARG A 355 22.96 0.08 1.34
C ARG A 355 21.68 -0.75 1.24
N GLY A 356 20.53 -0.14 1.50
CA GLY A 356 19.22 -0.77 1.35
C GLY A 356 18.14 0.17 1.86
N ARG A 357 17.35 0.75 0.96
CA ARG A 357 16.26 1.66 1.33
C ARG A 357 15.00 0.83 1.58
N VAL A 358 14.35 1.04 2.72
CA VAL A 358 13.04 0.43 3.02
C VAL A 358 11.96 1.50 2.91
N ALA A 359 11.10 1.37 1.91
CA ALA A 359 9.86 2.11 1.79
C ALA A 359 8.73 1.31 2.47
N THR A 360 7.66 2.00 2.82
CA THR A 360 6.54 1.45 3.57
C THR A 360 5.23 2.04 3.09
N GLU A 361 4.19 1.21 3.13
CA GLU A 361 2.85 1.55 2.70
C GLU A 361 1.84 1.06 3.75
N THR A 362 0.78 1.83 3.96
CA THR A 362 -0.44 1.35 4.64
C THR A 362 -1.66 1.63 3.78
N CYS A 363 -2.83 1.23 4.28
CA CYS A 363 -4.09 1.27 3.55
C CYS A 363 -5.19 1.96 4.36
N PRO A 364 -6.19 2.57 3.69
CA PRO A 364 -7.27 3.31 4.35
C PRO A 364 -8.04 2.48 5.39
N HIS A 365 -8.20 1.18 5.19
CA HIS A 365 -8.96 0.33 6.11
C HIS A 365 -8.25 0.13 7.46
N TYR A 366 -6.90 0.15 7.49
CA TYR A 366 -6.14 0.13 8.74
C TYR A 366 -6.15 1.47 9.49
N LEU A 367 -6.54 2.55 8.81
CA LEU A 367 -6.66 3.88 9.38
C LEU A 367 -8.10 4.16 9.89
N ALA A 368 -9.09 3.56 9.24
CA ALA A 368 -10.51 3.73 9.55
C ALA A 368 -11.03 2.69 10.56
N PHE A 369 -10.56 1.44 10.47
CA PHE A 369 -11.16 0.31 11.18
C PHE A 369 -10.16 -0.38 12.12
N ASP A 370 -10.70 -0.88 13.23
CA ASP A 370 -9.99 -1.77 14.16
C ASP A 370 -10.65 -3.15 14.18
N LYS A 371 -9.98 -4.08 14.88
CA LYS A 371 -10.48 -5.45 15.13
C LYS A 371 -11.54 -5.51 16.23
N ASP A 372 -11.67 -4.44 17.02
CA ASP A 372 -12.49 -4.41 18.23
C ASP A 372 -13.97 -4.20 17.88
N THR A 373 -14.25 -3.70 16.67
CA THR A 373 -15.58 -3.73 16.04
C THR A 373 -15.69 -4.95 15.12
N ASP A 374 -16.63 -5.85 15.41
CA ASP A 374 -16.87 -6.99 14.52
C ASP A 374 -17.44 -6.53 13.17
N ARG A 375 -16.85 -7.06 12.10
CA ARG A 375 -17.20 -6.80 10.70
C ARG A 375 -17.46 -8.11 9.96
N GLY A 376 -17.47 -9.22 10.71
CA GLY A 376 -17.54 -10.57 10.18
C GLY A 376 -16.54 -10.80 9.05
N VAL A 377 -16.95 -11.60 8.09
CA VAL A 377 -16.12 -11.95 6.93
C VAL A 377 -15.69 -10.72 6.10
N GLN A 378 -16.45 -9.62 6.12
CA GLN A 378 -16.11 -8.42 5.34
C GLN A 378 -14.80 -7.78 5.83
N GLY A 379 -14.51 -7.88 7.14
CA GLY A 379 -13.24 -7.45 7.74
C GLY A 379 -12.07 -8.41 7.54
N LYS A 380 -12.25 -9.56 6.88
CA LYS A 380 -11.17 -10.52 6.59
C LYS A 380 -10.24 -9.96 5.50
N VAL A 381 -9.08 -9.48 5.93
CA VAL A 381 -7.95 -8.98 5.12
C VAL A 381 -6.64 -9.49 5.72
N ASN A 382 -5.56 -9.49 4.92
CA ASN A 382 -4.22 -9.95 5.32
C ASN A 382 -3.17 -8.88 4.96
N PRO A 383 -2.39 -8.35 5.92
CA PRO A 383 -2.50 -8.56 7.37
C PRO A 383 -3.90 -8.24 7.93
N PRO A 384 -4.29 -8.72 9.11
CA PRO A 384 -5.64 -8.48 9.62
C PRO A 384 -5.77 -7.04 10.15
N LEU A 385 -7.01 -6.55 10.24
CA LEU A 385 -7.31 -5.37 11.05
C LEU A 385 -6.74 -5.55 12.46
N ARG A 386 -6.13 -4.51 13.02
CA ARG A 386 -5.46 -4.54 14.34
C ARG A 386 -6.28 -3.81 15.39
N SER A 387 -5.86 -3.88 16.65
CA SER A 387 -6.52 -3.13 17.73
C SER A 387 -6.42 -1.63 17.50
N ARG A 388 -7.30 -0.85 18.14
CA ARG A 388 -7.30 0.62 18.05
C ARG A 388 -5.92 1.23 18.36
N ARG A 389 -5.13 0.61 19.24
CA ARG A 389 -3.74 1.01 19.55
C ARG A 389 -2.86 1.06 18.29
N HIS A 390 -2.97 0.09 17.39
CA HIS A 390 -2.21 0.07 16.15
C HIS A 390 -2.72 1.09 15.14
N VAL A 391 -4.03 1.33 15.08
CA VAL A 391 -4.62 2.39 14.25
C VAL A 391 -4.03 3.75 14.63
N GLU A 392 -4.01 4.07 15.93
CA GLU A 392 -3.41 5.32 16.43
C GLU A 392 -1.91 5.41 16.15
N ALA A 393 -1.18 4.30 16.29
CA ALA A 393 0.24 4.24 15.97
C ALA A 393 0.51 4.44 14.47
N LEU A 394 -0.34 3.91 13.57
CA LEU A 394 -0.25 4.14 12.13
C LEU A 394 -0.46 5.62 11.80
N TRP A 395 -1.44 6.29 12.40
CA TRP A 395 -1.61 7.74 12.22
C TRP A 395 -0.36 8.55 12.63
N GLN A 396 0.29 8.16 13.72
CA GLN A 396 1.58 8.75 14.11
C GLN A 396 2.67 8.46 13.06
N ARG A 397 2.69 7.25 12.48
CA ARG A 397 3.64 6.85 11.43
C ARG A 397 3.45 7.62 10.12
N LEU A 398 2.22 8.00 9.77
CA LEU A 398 1.95 8.89 8.63
C LEU A 398 2.49 10.30 8.92
N THR A 399 2.30 10.77 10.15
CA THR A 399 2.68 12.12 10.57
C THR A 399 4.20 12.28 10.64
N ASP A 400 4.91 11.28 11.17
CA ASP A 400 6.37 11.32 11.34
C ASP A 400 7.17 10.88 10.10
N GLY A 401 6.47 10.52 9.00
CA GLY A 401 7.09 10.09 7.74
C GLY A 401 7.68 8.69 7.79
N THR A 402 7.36 7.88 8.80
CA THR A 402 7.71 6.45 8.80
C THR A 402 7.02 5.76 7.63
N ILE A 403 5.75 6.08 7.36
CA ILE A 403 4.97 5.61 6.20
C ILE A 403 5.19 6.53 5.00
N ASP A 404 5.58 5.98 3.85
CA ASP A 404 5.99 6.75 2.67
C ASP A 404 4.86 6.97 1.67
N VAL A 405 4.03 5.94 1.46
CA VAL A 405 2.97 5.92 0.41
C VAL A 405 1.70 5.25 0.90
N LEU A 406 0.59 5.48 0.20
CA LEU A 406 -0.71 4.88 0.45
C LEU A 406 -1.14 4.01 -0.75
N GLY A 407 -1.58 2.79 -0.46
CA GLY A 407 -2.28 1.91 -1.40
C GLY A 407 -3.62 1.49 -0.82
N SER A 408 -4.55 1.02 -1.64
CA SER A 408 -5.87 0.62 -1.14
C SER A 408 -5.97 -0.84 -0.70
N ASP A 409 -5.13 -1.70 -1.29
CA ASP A 409 -5.25 -3.16 -1.30
C ASP A 409 -6.60 -3.64 -1.87
N HIS A 410 -7.24 -2.82 -2.72
CA HIS A 410 -8.58 -3.08 -3.23
C HIS A 410 -8.64 -4.36 -4.07
N CYS A 411 -9.56 -5.22 -3.69
CA CYS A 411 -9.90 -6.46 -4.36
C CYS A 411 -11.36 -6.40 -4.83
N PRO A 412 -11.67 -6.42 -6.13
CA PRO A 412 -13.04 -6.39 -6.64
C PRO A 412 -13.72 -7.75 -6.49
N PHE A 413 -13.99 -8.16 -5.25
CA PHE A 413 -14.69 -9.40 -4.93
C PHE A 413 -16.18 -9.12 -4.74
N THR A 414 -17.00 -10.08 -5.20
CA THR A 414 -18.39 -10.20 -4.78
C THR A 414 -18.49 -11.11 -3.56
N ARG A 415 -19.62 -11.10 -2.84
CA ARG A 415 -19.86 -12.03 -1.71
C ARG A 415 -19.69 -13.47 -2.12
N ALA A 416 -20.13 -13.81 -3.35
CA ALA A 416 -19.96 -15.14 -3.92
C ALA A 416 -18.49 -15.54 -4.05
N VAL A 417 -17.61 -14.62 -4.48
CA VAL A 417 -16.16 -14.87 -4.56
C VAL A 417 -15.50 -14.89 -3.19
N LYS A 418 -15.95 -14.03 -2.25
CA LYS A 418 -15.37 -13.97 -0.91
C LYS A 418 -15.71 -15.20 -0.08
N GLY A 419 -16.94 -15.71 -0.17
CA GLY A 419 -17.43 -16.74 0.74
C GLY A 419 -17.88 -16.17 2.09
N ALA A 420 -18.58 -17.00 2.87
CA ALA A 420 -19.25 -16.56 4.10
C ALA A 420 -18.58 -17.04 5.40
N ASP A 421 -17.90 -18.19 5.37
CA ASP A 421 -17.21 -18.74 6.55
C ASP A 421 -15.86 -18.07 6.74
N LEU A 422 -15.59 -17.52 7.92
CA LEU A 422 -14.40 -16.72 8.20
C LEU A 422 -13.12 -17.46 7.87
N TRP A 423 -13.01 -18.76 8.14
CA TRP A 423 -11.75 -19.49 7.99
C TRP A 423 -11.47 -19.88 6.54
N SER A 424 -12.49 -20.24 5.77
CA SER A 424 -12.37 -20.63 4.36
C SER A 424 -12.57 -19.47 3.37
N ALA A 425 -13.18 -18.35 3.79
CA ALA A 425 -13.40 -17.20 2.94
C ALA A 425 -12.10 -16.61 2.39
N ARG A 426 -12.16 -15.97 1.24
CA ARG A 426 -11.02 -15.29 0.66
C ARG A 426 -10.71 -14.01 1.43
N ALA A 427 -9.45 -13.82 1.83
CA ALA A 427 -9.01 -12.55 2.40
C ALA A 427 -8.88 -11.48 1.30
N GLY A 428 -9.31 -10.25 1.60
CA GLY A 428 -9.22 -9.10 0.70
C GLY A 428 -10.20 -8.00 1.09
N ILE A 429 -9.78 -6.75 0.93
CA ILE A 429 -10.58 -5.56 1.22
C ILE A 429 -11.26 -5.06 -0.06
N THR A 430 -12.51 -4.59 0.04
CA THR A 430 -13.28 -4.08 -1.10
C THR A 430 -13.63 -2.61 -0.91
N GLY A 431 -13.77 -1.86 -2.00
CA GLY A 431 -14.10 -0.43 -2.03
C GLY A 431 -12.91 0.49 -1.73
N GLY A 432 -11.68 -0.04 -1.69
CA GLY A 432 -10.53 0.67 -1.14
C GLY A 432 -10.06 1.86 -1.96
N SER A 433 -10.03 1.76 -3.30
CA SER A 433 -9.43 2.80 -4.16
C SER A 433 -10.20 4.12 -4.06
N ALA A 434 -11.54 4.08 -4.05
CA ALA A 434 -12.34 5.29 -3.87
C ALA A 434 -12.21 5.89 -2.45
N MET A 435 -11.79 5.09 -1.47
CA MET A 435 -11.78 5.46 -0.06
C MET A 435 -10.44 6.01 0.45
N ILE A 436 -9.37 6.00 -0.36
CA ILE A 436 -8.07 6.57 0.03
C ILE A 436 -8.23 8.03 0.48
N LEU A 437 -8.72 8.90 -0.42
CA LEU A 437 -8.86 10.32 -0.13
C LEU A 437 -9.91 10.60 0.96
N PRO A 438 -11.15 10.06 0.90
CA PRO A 438 -12.16 10.31 1.93
C PRO A 438 -11.71 9.94 3.34
N VAL A 439 -11.02 8.80 3.53
CA VAL A 439 -10.51 8.41 4.86
C VAL A 439 -9.44 9.38 5.33
N LEU A 440 -8.49 9.77 4.48
CA LEU A 440 -7.43 10.71 4.86
C LEU A 440 -7.98 12.11 5.20
N LEU A 441 -9.02 12.57 4.50
CA LEU A 441 -9.68 13.84 4.82
C LEU A 441 -10.47 13.75 6.13
N THR A 442 -11.26 12.70 6.30
CA THR A 442 -12.15 12.51 7.45
C THR A 442 -11.40 12.28 8.75
N GLU A 443 -10.47 11.32 8.73
CA GLU A 443 -9.78 10.85 9.93
C GLU A 443 -8.42 11.54 10.13
N GLY A 444 -7.82 12.03 9.05
CA GLY A 444 -6.53 12.71 9.06
C GLY A 444 -6.66 14.22 9.15
N VAL A 445 -7.11 14.87 8.07
CA VAL A 445 -7.12 16.34 7.95
C VAL A 445 -8.12 16.98 8.90
N ARG A 446 -9.38 16.54 8.89
CA ARG A 446 -10.44 17.10 9.73
C ARG A 446 -10.17 16.93 11.22
N ARG A 447 -9.47 15.86 11.61
CA ARG A 447 -9.05 15.63 13.01
C ARG A 447 -7.72 16.29 13.37
N GLY A 448 -7.14 17.09 12.48
CA GLY A 448 -5.90 17.83 12.72
C GLY A 448 -4.63 16.97 12.79
N ARG A 449 -4.68 15.73 12.28
CA ARG A 449 -3.52 14.82 12.26
C ARG A 449 -2.61 15.07 11.05
N LEU A 450 -3.19 15.45 9.91
CA LEU A 450 -2.47 15.68 8.66
C LEU A 450 -2.84 17.04 8.04
N SER A 451 -1.89 17.62 7.32
CA SER A 451 -2.14 18.69 6.36
C SER A 451 -2.52 18.12 4.98
N LEU A 452 -3.18 18.93 4.14
CA LEU A 452 -3.41 18.55 2.73
C LEU A 452 -2.10 18.33 1.97
N SER A 453 -1.04 19.05 2.30
CA SER A 453 0.30 18.84 1.71
C SER A 453 0.86 17.45 2.03
N GLN A 454 0.65 16.95 3.25
CA GLN A 454 1.01 15.57 3.61
C GLN A 454 0.13 14.55 2.87
N VAL A 455 -1.17 14.82 2.68
CA VAL A 455 -2.05 13.97 1.86
C VAL A 455 -1.51 13.88 0.42
N VAL A 456 -1.14 15.01 -0.19
CA VAL A 456 -0.52 15.05 -1.53
C VAL A 456 0.78 14.25 -1.55
N ALA A 457 1.66 14.42 -0.56
CA ALA A 457 2.91 13.67 -0.48
C ALA A 457 2.65 12.16 -0.46
N LEU A 458 1.79 11.68 0.44
CA LEU A 458 1.48 10.28 0.67
C LEU A 458 0.78 9.58 -0.51
N THR A 459 -0.10 10.29 -1.21
CA THR A 459 -0.99 9.68 -2.22
C THR A 459 -0.59 9.97 -3.66
N SER A 460 0.39 10.84 -3.89
CA SER A 460 0.78 11.23 -5.26
C SER A 460 2.29 11.41 -5.41
N CYS A 461 2.89 12.43 -4.80
CA CYS A 461 4.27 12.80 -5.09
C CYS A 461 5.29 11.73 -4.67
N ASN A 462 5.14 11.16 -3.46
CA ASN A 462 6.03 10.10 -2.99
C ASN A 462 5.86 8.82 -3.81
N ALA A 463 4.61 8.44 -4.10
CA ALA A 463 4.31 7.29 -4.94
C ALA A 463 4.91 7.44 -6.35
N ALA A 464 4.74 8.61 -6.96
CA ALA A 464 5.29 8.90 -8.29
C ALA A 464 6.82 8.81 -8.28
N ARG A 465 7.50 9.32 -7.26
CA ARG A 465 8.97 9.25 -7.14
C ARG A 465 9.44 7.83 -6.89
N LEU A 466 8.81 7.13 -5.93
CA LEU A 466 9.17 5.77 -5.56
C LEU A 466 9.08 4.85 -6.76
N PHE A 467 8.00 4.95 -7.56
CA PHE A 467 7.76 4.07 -8.70
C PHE A 467 8.19 4.64 -10.06
N GLY A 468 9.06 5.65 -10.12
CA GLY A 468 9.62 6.15 -11.39
C GLY A 468 8.60 6.76 -12.34
N LEU A 469 7.54 7.39 -11.81
CA LEU A 469 6.50 8.09 -12.57
C LEU A 469 6.60 9.62 -12.45
N TYR A 470 7.42 10.15 -11.54
CA TYR A 470 7.62 11.59 -11.36
C TYR A 470 8.59 12.16 -12.42
N PRO A 471 8.39 13.39 -12.94
CA PRO A 471 7.29 14.33 -12.67
C PRO A 471 6.08 14.14 -13.59
N ARG A 472 6.04 13.09 -14.42
CA ARG A 472 4.91 12.84 -15.32
C ARG A 472 3.59 12.69 -14.55
N LYS A 473 3.60 11.96 -13.43
CA LYS A 473 2.51 11.83 -12.45
C LYS A 473 2.90 12.46 -11.12
N GLY A 474 1.92 12.73 -10.26
CA GLY A 474 2.14 13.22 -8.90
C GLY A 474 2.62 14.68 -8.82
N ALA A 475 2.44 15.45 -9.90
CA ALA A 475 2.73 16.88 -9.99
C ALA A 475 1.71 17.57 -10.92
N LEU A 476 1.53 18.86 -10.73
CA LEU A 476 0.72 19.74 -11.60
C LEU A 476 1.59 20.87 -12.16
N ASP A 477 2.79 20.49 -12.61
CA ASP A 477 3.76 21.41 -13.21
C ASP A 477 3.72 21.32 -14.73
N VAL A 478 4.23 22.35 -15.41
CA VAL A 478 4.27 22.37 -16.89
C VAL A 478 5.01 21.12 -17.40
N GLY A 479 4.35 20.37 -18.29
CA GLY A 479 4.85 19.13 -18.87
C GLY A 479 4.34 17.85 -18.21
N SER A 480 3.83 17.91 -16.98
CA SER A 480 3.15 16.79 -16.30
C SER A 480 1.85 16.42 -17.00
N ASP A 481 1.45 15.15 -16.87
CA ASP A 481 0.12 14.73 -17.32
C ASP A 481 -0.92 15.49 -16.49
N ALA A 482 -1.99 15.94 -17.14
CA ALA A 482 -3.07 16.71 -16.52
C ALA A 482 -4.03 15.77 -15.76
N ASP A 483 -3.50 15.13 -14.72
CA ASP A 483 -4.24 14.30 -13.77
C ASP A 483 -4.42 15.08 -12.48
N LEU A 484 -5.66 15.46 -12.14
CA LEU A 484 -5.96 16.24 -10.95
C LEU A 484 -7.30 15.85 -10.34
N VAL A 485 -7.44 16.14 -9.04
CA VAL A 485 -8.71 16.09 -8.32
C VAL A 485 -8.99 17.44 -7.70
N ILE A 486 -10.20 17.93 -7.89
CA ILE A 486 -10.75 19.08 -7.18
C ILE A 486 -11.53 18.53 -6.01
N VAL A 487 -11.14 18.92 -4.81
CA VAL A 487 -11.67 18.35 -3.57
C VAL A 487 -12.73 19.29 -3.02
N ASP A 488 -13.88 18.73 -2.66
CA ASP A 488 -14.83 19.40 -1.78
C ASP A 488 -14.55 18.90 -0.36
N PRO A 489 -13.83 19.66 0.49
CA PRO A 489 -13.46 19.22 1.83
C PRO A 489 -14.62 19.20 2.82
N ASP A 490 -15.71 19.91 2.51
CA ASP A 490 -16.85 20.12 3.43
C ASP A 490 -18.02 19.18 3.11
N ARG A 491 -18.01 18.54 1.94
CA ARG A 491 -19.03 17.56 1.55
C ARG A 491 -19.06 16.37 2.51
N GLU A 492 -20.20 16.15 3.14
CA GLU A 492 -20.50 14.93 3.88
C GLU A 492 -21.10 13.88 2.93
N VAL A 493 -20.55 12.67 2.95
CA VAL A 493 -21.02 11.54 2.14
C VAL A 493 -21.16 10.32 3.03
N LYS A 494 -22.39 9.82 3.17
CA LYS A 494 -22.61 8.46 3.65
C LYS A 494 -22.36 7.50 2.49
N VAL A 495 -21.33 6.67 2.60
CA VAL A 495 -20.92 5.75 1.53
C VAL A 495 -22.04 4.75 1.25
N ASP A 496 -22.41 4.67 -0.03
CA ASP A 496 -23.31 3.70 -0.64
C ASP A 496 -22.53 2.97 -1.74
N LEU A 497 -22.44 1.63 -1.65
CA LEU A 497 -21.71 0.82 -2.65
C LEU A 497 -22.21 1.05 -4.08
N ALA A 498 -23.51 1.31 -4.28
CA ALA A 498 -24.06 1.54 -5.61
C ALA A 498 -23.44 2.78 -6.27
N ALA A 499 -23.04 3.77 -5.47
CA ALA A 499 -22.39 4.99 -5.94
C ALA A 499 -20.87 4.85 -6.11
N LEU A 500 -20.26 3.75 -5.65
CA LEU A 500 -18.81 3.52 -5.75
C LEU A 500 -18.36 3.04 -7.13
N ASN A 501 -19.26 2.82 -8.09
CA ASN A 501 -18.91 2.49 -9.48
C ASN A 501 -17.96 1.27 -9.62
N SER A 502 -18.17 0.25 -8.79
CA SER A 502 -17.39 -1.00 -8.74
C SER A 502 -18.31 -2.20 -8.86
N VAL A 503 -17.74 -3.38 -9.15
CA VAL A 503 -18.49 -4.65 -9.25
C VAL A 503 -18.84 -5.26 -7.89
N ILE A 504 -18.33 -4.68 -6.81
CA ILE A 504 -18.50 -5.18 -5.45
C ILE A 504 -19.95 -5.06 -4.96
N ASP A 505 -20.41 -6.04 -4.19
CA ASP A 505 -21.74 -6.11 -3.54
C ASP A 505 -21.63 -6.16 -2.00
N PHE A 506 -20.42 -5.92 -1.48
CA PHE A 506 -20.12 -5.76 -0.07
C PHE A 506 -18.87 -4.91 0.11
N SER A 507 -18.79 -4.23 1.26
CA SER A 507 -17.57 -3.58 1.73
C SER A 507 -17.72 -3.20 3.20
N PRO A 508 -16.64 -3.25 4.01
CA PRO A 508 -16.68 -2.69 5.35
C PRO A 508 -16.85 -1.16 5.37
N TYR A 509 -16.73 -0.48 4.23
CA TYR A 509 -17.00 0.96 4.09
C TYR A 509 -18.48 1.28 3.87
N GLU A 510 -19.36 0.30 3.65
CA GLU A 510 -20.79 0.58 3.49
C GLU A 510 -21.35 1.31 4.72
N GLY A 511 -22.01 2.45 4.50
CA GLY A 511 -22.53 3.31 5.54
C GLY A 511 -21.49 4.16 6.29
N TYR A 512 -20.20 4.09 5.94
CA TYR A 512 -19.17 4.98 6.48
C TYR A 512 -19.49 6.44 6.14
N VAL A 513 -19.39 7.34 7.13
CA VAL A 513 -19.65 8.78 6.92
C VAL A 513 -18.33 9.48 6.67
N ALA A 514 -18.08 9.84 5.42
CA ALA A 514 -16.93 10.61 4.99
C ALA A 514 -17.21 12.11 5.05
N HIS A 515 -16.22 12.87 5.49
CA HIS A 515 -16.15 14.33 5.36
C HIS A 515 -15.00 14.69 4.43
N GLY A 516 -15.35 15.22 3.27
CA GLY A 516 -14.44 15.47 2.17
C GLY A 516 -14.54 14.41 1.08
N TRP A 517 -14.71 14.84 -0.17
CA TRP A 517 -14.84 13.96 -1.33
C TRP A 517 -14.25 14.60 -2.60
N ALA A 518 -14.01 13.79 -3.64
CA ALA A 518 -13.69 14.32 -4.96
C ALA A 518 -14.93 15.05 -5.53
N ALA A 519 -14.84 16.33 -5.83
CA ALA A 519 -15.89 17.04 -6.57
C ALA A 519 -15.73 16.79 -8.07
N THR A 520 -14.49 16.77 -8.55
CA THR A 520 -14.16 16.51 -9.95
C THR A 520 -12.85 15.78 -10.04
N THR A 521 -12.79 14.76 -10.89
CA THR A 521 -11.55 14.06 -11.25
C THR A 521 -11.28 14.27 -12.74
N VAL A 522 -10.06 14.69 -13.05
CA VAL A 522 -9.55 14.87 -14.41
C VAL A 522 -8.42 13.86 -14.62
N ALA A 523 -8.48 13.09 -15.69
CA ALA A 523 -7.45 12.13 -16.07
C ALA A 523 -7.04 12.34 -17.53
N GLY A 524 -5.76 12.57 -17.77
CA GLY A 524 -5.22 12.89 -19.09
C GLY A 524 -5.84 14.15 -19.69
N GLY A 525 -6.18 15.14 -18.87
CA GLY A 525 -6.84 16.38 -19.28
C GLY A 525 -8.34 16.27 -19.58
N GLU A 526 -8.94 15.08 -19.44
CA GLU A 526 -10.38 14.87 -19.62
C GLU A 526 -11.07 14.80 -18.26
N VAL A 527 -12.19 15.51 -18.10
CA VAL A 527 -13.05 15.36 -16.90
C VAL A 527 -13.73 14.00 -16.98
N VAL A 528 -13.39 13.11 -16.06
CA VAL A 528 -13.88 11.72 -16.04
C VAL A 528 -14.91 11.46 -14.94
N TYR A 529 -14.89 12.28 -13.88
CA TYR A 529 -15.85 12.26 -12.78
C TYR A 529 -16.22 13.69 -12.40
N HIS A 530 -17.50 13.97 -12.17
CA HIS A 530 -17.98 15.29 -11.78
C HIS A 530 -19.28 15.15 -10.98
N ASP A 531 -19.35 15.80 -9.81
CA ASP A 531 -20.55 15.96 -9.00
C ASP A 531 -21.34 14.65 -8.71
N GLY A 532 -20.62 13.57 -8.40
CA GLY A 532 -21.25 12.28 -8.06
C GLY A 532 -21.20 11.24 -9.18
N GLU A 533 -20.99 11.68 -10.43
CA GLU A 533 -21.17 10.83 -11.61
C GLU A 533 -19.88 10.62 -12.41
N VAL A 534 -19.71 9.40 -12.94
CA VAL A 534 -18.66 9.11 -13.92
C VAL A 534 -19.14 9.58 -15.30
N VAL A 535 -18.60 10.68 -15.78
CA VAL A 535 -19.03 11.37 -17.01
C VAL A 535 -18.21 11.02 -18.25
N ALA A 536 -17.19 10.16 -18.11
CA ALA A 536 -16.37 9.71 -19.23
C ALA A 536 -17.20 8.88 -20.23
N THR A 537 -17.16 9.26 -21.51
CA THR A 537 -17.91 8.59 -22.59
C THR A 537 -17.13 7.50 -23.31
N ARG A 538 -15.81 7.47 -23.14
CA ARG A 538 -14.91 6.49 -23.79
C ARG A 538 -13.76 6.13 -22.84
N PRO A 539 -13.21 4.91 -22.95
CA PRO A 539 -12.02 4.55 -22.21
C PRO A 539 -10.79 5.28 -22.76
N ARG A 540 -9.80 5.49 -21.89
CA ARG A 540 -8.60 6.29 -22.17
C ARG A 540 -7.33 5.76 -21.52
N GLY A 541 -7.43 4.73 -20.68
CA GLY A 541 -6.32 4.21 -19.89
C GLY A 541 -5.14 3.80 -20.75
N ARG A 542 -3.93 4.08 -20.27
CA ARG A 542 -2.69 3.68 -20.93
C ARG A 542 -1.81 2.95 -19.95
N TYR A 543 -1.14 1.91 -20.44
CA TYR A 543 -0.04 1.31 -19.70
C TYR A 543 1.14 2.30 -19.62
N LEU A 544 1.70 2.43 -18.42
CA LEU A 544 2.87 3.26 -18.13
C LEU A 544 4.08 2.36 -17.87
N PRO A 545 4.93 2.09 -18.89
CA PRO A 545 6.21 1.45 -18.63
C PRO A 545 7.05 2.37 -17.74
N ARG A 546 7.69 1.79 -16.72
CA ARG A 546 8.53 2.53 -15.78
C ARG A 546 9.98 2.47 -16.24
N THR A 547 10.54 3.65 -16.49
CA THR A 547 11.96 3.85 -16.81
C THR A 547 12.71 4.33 -15.56
N ALA A 548 14.02 4.12 -15.55
CA ALA A 548 14.88 4.58 -14.47
C ALA A 548 15.05 6.10 -14.47
#